data_AF-A0A6B3NHK1-F1
#
_entry.id   AF-A0A6B3NHK1-F1
#
_cell.length_a   1.000
_cell.length_b   1.000
_cell.length_c   1.000
_cell.angle_alpha   90.00
_cell.angle_beta   90.00
_cell.angle_gamma   90.00
#
_symmetry.space_group_name_H-M   'P 1'
#
loop_
_entity.id
_entity.type
_entity.pdbx_description
1 polymer ?
#
loop_
_entity_poly.entity_id
_entity_poly.type
_entity_poly.pdbx_seq_one_letter_code
_entity_poly.pdbx_strand_id
1 'polypeptide(L)'
;MKPEWEALIVGIERYPAPTTFNDLTVAVKDGENLAQQLEHYGYETFRIQHLPRRFSQKRAGRTHSRGLVRLEELTEAIANLFNPPHPNQPPETALFFFSGHGYRRKVDGQEEVFLVTSDAFPGGGIYGYPLKELGRQIEISPVKQVVVWLDCCYSGELLQFIPTDKVYCLMSATRSYEAGVEIKHQQGLFTKELLAGLNPENYPDGIVNSHYLAEFLKRRMSQTGQRPLIANSPQAILLTTQFPKGSFQDKCPYRSLSYFTAKPEDGLVFYGRSKLTQQLIERVRNKERLLMVLGASGSGKSSLLRAGLLYQLKLGQAIVGSDRWHYLEPFTPQQAPWQRLREVLKTRRGGEGGMGRWGDDFYEPSASCLLPSASCLLPS
;
A
#
# COMPACT_ATOMS: atom_id res chain seq x y z
N MET A 1 -17.19 -8.04 -16.01
CA MET A 1 -16.57 -7.82 -14.68
C MET A 1 -16.02 -6.42 -14.67
N LYS A 2 -16.26 -5.66 -13.59
CA LYS A 2 -15.60 -4.38 -13.35
C LYS A 2 -14.10 -4.67 -13.16
N PRO A 3 -13.17 -3.98 -13.84
CA PRO A 3 -11.77 -4.13 -13.52
C PRO A 3 -11.55 -3.58 -12.10
N GLU A 4 -11.05 -4.40 -11.18
CA GLU A 4 -10.78 -3.92 -9.83
C GLU A 4 -9.44 -3.15 -9.80
N TRP A 5 -8.42 -3.64 -10.51
CA TRP A 5 -7.06 -3.06 -10.50
C TRP A 5 -6.52 -2.94 -11.92
N GLU A 6 -6.16 -1.71 -12.33
CA GLU A 6 -5.49 -1.45 -13.60
C GLU A 6 -4.16 -0.73 -13.37
N ALA A 7 -3.16 -1.06 -14.17
CA ALA A 7 -1.86 -0.40 -14.14
C ALA A 7 -1.45 0.07 -15.54
N LEU A 8 -0.98 1.31 -15.64
CA LEU A 8 -0.25 1.82 -16.79
C LEU A 8 1.23 1.91 -16.42
N ILE A 9 2.06 1.11 -17.07
CA ILE A 9 3.51 1.06 -16.84
C ILE A 9 4.21 1.61 -18.08
N VAL A 10 4.89 2.74 -17.90
CA VAL A 10 5.57 3.48 -18.97
C VAL A 10 7.07 3.47 -18.72
N GLY A 11 7.84 2.98 -19.70
CA GLY A 11 9.29 3.04 -19.71
C GLY A 11 9.78 3.59 -21.03
N ILE A 12 10.47 4.73 -21.03
CA ILE A 12 10.93 5.38 -22.27
C ILE A 12 12.46 5.39 -22.31
N GLU A 13 13.03 4.65 -23.26
CA GLU A 13 14.48 4.57 -23.46
C GLU A 13 14.97 5.35 -24.68
N ARG A 14 14.13 5.49 -25.70
CA ARG A 14 14.53 6.04 -26.99
C ARG A 14 13.98 7.45 -27.20
N TYR A 15 14.87 8.38 -27.46
CA TYR A 15 14.65 9.80 -27.74
C TYR A 15 15.37 10.17 -29.04
N PRO A 16 14.88 9.75 -30.21
CA PRO A 16 15.51 10.04 -31.49
C PRO A 16 15.40 11.52 -31.88
N ALA A 17 16.32 12.00 -32.72
CA ALA A 17 16.26 13.34 -33.31
C ALA A 17 14.85 13.64 -33.88
N PRO A 18 14.31 14.85 -33.69
CA PRO A 18 15.00 16.08 -33.30
C PRO A 18 15.02 16.40 -31.78
N THR A 19 14.80 15.41 -30.92
CA THR A 19 15.00 15.56 -29.46
C THR A 19 16.42 16.03 -29.14
N THR A 20 16.60 16.64 -27.96
CA THR A 20 17.93 16.91 -27.38
C THR A 20 18.22 16.03 -26.16
N PHE A 21 17.32 15.10 -25.84
CA PHE A 21 17.43 14.20 -24.70
C PHE A 21 18.20 12.95 -25.09
N ASN A 22 19.05 12.45 -24.20
CA ASN A 22 19.84 11.25 -24.45
C ASN A 22 18.99 9.98 -24.28
N ASP A 23 19.29 8.93 -25.04
CA ASP A 23 18.72 7.60 -24.82
C ASP A 23 19.06 7.08 -23.40
N LEU A 24 18.09 6.41 -22.77
CA LEU A 24 18.26 5.71 -21.49
C LEU A 24 18.45 4.21 -21.73
N THR A 25 18.90 3.48 -20.71
CA THR A 25 19.29 2.06 -20.86
C THR A 25 18.49 1.08 -20.01
N VAL A 26 17.74 1.58 -19.01
CA VAL A 26 17.04 0.73 -18.03
C VAL A 26 15.55 1.02 -17.91
N ALA A 27 15.03 2.11 -18.50
CA ALA A 27 13.66 2.56 -18.23
C ALA A 27 12.58 1.57 -18.68
N VAL A 28 12.77 0.88 -19.80
CA VAL A 28 11.85 -0.18 -20.24
C VAL A 28 12.00 -1.38 -19.30
N LYS A 29 13.24 -1.74 -18.96
CA LYS A 29 13.52 -2.87 -18.06
C LYS A 29 12.96 -2.68 -16.65
N ASP A 30 13.01 -1.45 -16.13
CA ASP A 30 12.40 -1.04 -14.87
C ASP A 30 10.89 -1.31 -14.87
N GLY A 31 10.19 -0.86 -15.91
CA GLY A 31 8.76 -1.13 -16.08
C GLY A 31 8.45 -2.62 -16.23
N GLU A 32 9.25 -3.38 -16.96
CA GLU A 32 9.08 -4.83 -17.11
C GLU A 32 9.24 -5.58 -15.77
N ASN A 33 10.25 -5.23 -14.99
CA ASN A 33 10.49 -5.84 -13.69
C ASN A 33 9.34 -5.50 -12.72
N LEU A 34 8.81 -4.28 -12.76
CA LEU A 34 7.65 -3.89 -11.97
C LEU A 34 6.41 -4.68 -12.35
N ALA A 35 6.14 -4.83 -13.65
CA ALA A 35 5.00 -5.60 -14.12
C ALA A 35 5.07 -7.06 -13.65
N GLN A 36 6.25 -7.68 -13.78
CA GLN A 36 6.47 -9.06 -13.29
C GLN A 36 6.20 -9.17 -11.78
N GLN A 37 6.65 -8.19 -11.00
CA GLN A 37 6.39 -8.15 -9.56
C GLN A 37 4.90 -8.03 -9.24
N LEU A 38 4.15 -7.17 -9.95
CA LEU A 38 2.71 -7.00 -9.77
C LEU A 38 1.89 -8.20 -10.28
N GLU A 39 2.32 -8.85 -11.35
CA GLU A 39 1.70 -10.08 -11.85
C GLU A 39 1.86 -11.21 -10.83
N HIS A 40 3.07 -11.37 -10.29
CA HIS A 40 3.42 -12.45 -9.38
C HIS A 40 2.86 -12.23 -7.97
N TYR A 41 3.10 -11.06 -7.37
CA TYR A 41 2.75 -10.77 -5.98
C TYR A 41 1.63 -9.75 -5.82
N GLY A 42 1.06 -9.17 -6.87
CA GLY A 42 0.02 -8.13 -6.73
C GLY A 42 -1.11 -8.58 -5.81
N TYR A 43 -1.53 -7.69 -4.91
CA TYR A 43 -2.57 -7.99 -3.93
C TYR A 43 -3.87 -8.46 -4.60
N GLU A 44 -4.20 -7.82 -5.73
CA GLU A 44 -5.22 -8.28 -6.67
C GLU A 44 -4.63 -8.51 -8.06
N THR A 45 -5.44 -9.05 -8.97
CA THR A 45 -5.04 -9.21 -10.37
C THR A 45 -5.05 -7.87 -11.10
N PHE A 46 -3.87 -7.35 -11.42
CA PHE A 46 -3.72 -6.17 -12.25
C PHE A 46 -3.95 -6.49 -13.73
N ARG A 47 -4.78 -5.68 -14.39
CA ARG A 47 -4.73 -5.55 -15.84
C ARG A 47 -3.68 -4.50 -16.20
N ILE A 48 -2.57 -4.95 -16.77
CA ILE A 48 -1.41 -4.08 -17.04
C ILE A 48 -1.39 -3.67 -18.52
N GLN A 49 -1.34 -2.36 -18.76
CA GLN A 49 -0.99 -1.76 -20.05
C GLN A 49 0.46 -1.28 -20.00
N HIS A 50 1.24 -1.65 -21.03
CA HIS A 50 2.62 -1.20 -21.19
C HIS A 50 2.75 -0.15 -22.29
N LEU A 51 3.58 0.86 -22.04
CA LEU A 51 4.15 1.74 -23.06
C LEU A 51 5.68 1.71 -22.98
N PRO A 52 6.38 1.43 -24.10
CA PRO A 52 5.85 1.13 -25.43
C PRO A 52 5.10 -0.22 -25.49
N ARG A 53 4.05 -0.32 -26.32
CA ARG A 53 3.28 -1.58 -26.47
C ARG A 53 4.16 -2.67 -27.07
N ARG A 54 4.24 -3.83 -26.41
CA ARG A 54 4.82 -5.05 -27.01
C ARG A 54 3.87 -5.57 -28.09
N PHE A 55 4.32 -5.64 -29.34
CA PHE A 55 3.51 -6.23 -30.41
C PHE A 55 3.33 -7.74 -30.20
N SER A 56 2.09 -8.17 -30.00
CA SER A 56 1.66 -9.48 -30.51
C SER A 56 1.54 -9.38 -32.04
N GLN A 57 2.01 -10.38 -32.76
CA GLN A 57 2.06 -10.38 -34.23
C GLN A 57 0.71 -10.04 -34.88
N LYS A 58 0.79 -9.26 -35.97
CA LYS A 58 -0.25 -8.98 -36.98
C LYS A 58 -1.49 -8.17 -36.52
N ARG A 59 -1.37 -6.83 -36.55
CA ARG A 59 -2.39 -5.99 -37.19
C ARG A 59 -1.72 -5.04 -38.18
N ALA A 60 -1.99 -5.28 -39.46
CA ALA A 60 -1.53 -4.44 -40.57
C ALA A 60 -2.18 -3.07 -40.50
N GLY A 61 -1.40 -2.00 -40.71
CA GLY A 61 -1.93 -0.69 -41.09
C GLY A 61 -1.41 0.53 -40.33
N ARG A 62 -0.69 0.38 -39.21
CA ARG A 62 -0.06 1.52 -38.51
C ARG A 62 1.41 1.19 -38.21
N THR A 63 2.31 1.94 -38.84
CA THR A 63 3.77 1.91 -38.60
C THR A 63 4.04 2.51 -37.22
N HIS A 64 3.79 1.74 -36.15
CA HIS A 64 4.26 2.13 -34.83
C HIS A 64 5.79 1.98 -34.82
N SER A 65 6.48 3.10 -34.66
CA SER A 65 7.93 3.15 -34.50
C SER A 65 8.34 2.33 -33.28
N ARG A 66 9.02 1.21 -33.51
CA ARG A 66 9.42 0.20 -32.50
C ARG A 66 10.08 0.87 -31.29
N GLY A 67 9.51 0.68 -30.11
CA GLY A 67 10.10 1.11 -28.83
C GLY A 67 10.02 2.62 -28.52
N LEU A 68 9.25 3.40 -29.29
CA LEU A 68 8.99 4.82 -28.99
C LEU A 68 7.65 4.96 -28.26
N VAL A 69 7.54 5.97 -27.40
CA VAL A 69 6.28 6.39 -26.76
C VAL A 69 6.03 7.84 -27.13
N ARG A 70 4.96 8.10 -27.88
CA ARG A 70 4.58 9.44 -28.33
C ARG A 70 3.69 10.16 -27.34
N LEU A 71 3.66 11.49 -27.40
CA LEU A 71 2.80 12.31 -26.55
C LEU A 71 1.31 11.94 -26.68
N GLU A 72 0.83 11.77 -27.90
CA GLU A 72 -0.55 11.35 -28.15
C GLU A 72 -0.89 10.00 -27.49
N GLU A 73 0.01 9.01 -27.62
CA GLU A 73 -0.18 7.67 -27.06
C GLU A 73 -0.16 7.68 -25.52
N LEU A 74 0.76 8.44 -24.92
CA LEU A 74 0.81 8.61 -23.46
C LEU A 74 -0.45 9.33 -22.94
N THR A 75 -0.91 10.35 -23.67
CA THR A 75 -2.11 11.11 -23.33
C THR A 75 -3.35 10.23 -23.34
N GLU A 76 -3.54 9.44 -24.41
CA GLU A 76 -4.65 8.50 -24.53
C GLU A 76 -4.61 7.43 -23.42
N ALA A 77 -3.42 6.90 -23.11
CA ALA A 77 -3.26 5.88 -22.09
C ALA A 77 -3.57 6.40 -20.67
N ILE A 78 -3.10 7.60 -20.31
CA ILE A 78 -3.41 8.22 -19.01
C ILE A 78 -4.90 8.54 -18.90
N ALA A 79 -5.50 9.07 -19.97
CA ALA A 79 -6.94 9.33 -20.00
C ALA A 79 -7.74 8.03 -19.83
N ASN A 80 -7.36 6.94 -20.51
CA ASN A 80 -8.04 5.65 -20.37
C ASN A 80 -7.89 5.04 -18.98
N LEU A 81 -6.76 5.25 -18.30
CA LEU A 81 -6.53 4.74 -16.95
C LEU A 81 -7.42 5.46 -15.91
N PHE A 82 -7.42 6.80 -15.93
CA PHE A 82 -8.08 7.59 -14.89
C PHE A 82 -9.52 7.98 -15.25
N ASN A 83 -9.81 8.23 -16.51
CA ASN A 83 -11.09 8.75 -17.01
C ASN A 83 -11.55 7.97 -18.27
N PRO A 84 -11.72 6.64 -18.18
CA PRO A 84 -12.05 5.82 -19.34
C PRO A 84 -13.35 6.28 -20.01
N PRO A 85 -13.38 6.37 -21.36
CA PRO A 85 -14.60 6.72 -22.07
C PRO A 85 -15.63 5.59 -21.97
N HIS A 86 -16.91 5.96 -21.93
CA HIS A 86 -18.01 5.00 -21.95
C HIS A 86 -17.90 4.07 -23.18
N PRO A 87 -18.16 2.75 -23.07
CA PRO A 87 -18.75 2.02 -21.93
C PRO A 87 -17.74 1.47 -20.92
N ASN A 88 -16.46 1.84 -21.02
CA ASN A 88 -15.43 1.35 -20.10
C ASN A 88 -15.69 1.89 -18.69
N GLN A 89 -15.62 1.02 -17.69
CA GLN A 89 -15.77 1.40 -16.29
C GLN A 89 -14.41 1.76 -15.69
N PRO A 90 -14.33 2.80 -14.84
CA PRO A 90 -13.10 3.11 -14.13
C PRO A 90 -12.72 1.97 -13.17
N PRO A 91 -11.42 1.70 -13.00
CA PRO A 91 -10.96 0.75 -12.02
C PRO A 91 -11.25 1.23 -10.60
N GLU A 92 -11.23 0.31 -9.63
CA GLU A 92 -11.22 0.70 -8.22
C GLU A 92 -9.86 1.27 -7.81
N THR A 93 -8.80 0.61 -8.25
CA THR A 93 -7.41 1.03 -8.07
C THR A 93 -6.73 1.28 -9.42
N ALA A 94 -6.24 2.50 -9.64
CA ALA A 94 -5.41 2.85 -10.78
C ALA A 94 -3.96 3.07 -10.35
N LEU A 95 -3.04 2.36 -11.01
CA LEU A 95 -1.60 2.50 -10.80
C LEU A 95 -0.95 3.10 -12.04
N PHE A 96 -0.24 4.21 -11.89
CA PHE A 96 0.57 4.81 -12.94
C PHE A 96 2.05 4.76 -12.54
N PHE A 97 2.85 4.04 -13.33
CA PHE A 97 4.31 4.03 -13.21
C PHE A 97 4.94 4.66 -14.43
N PHE A 98 5.92 5.52 -14.21
CA PHE A 98 6.72 6.13 -15.27
C PHE A 98 8.21 6.05 -14.93
N SER A 99 9.01 5.50 -15.84
CA SER A 99 10.47 5.60 -15.85
C SER A 99 10.93 6.26 -17.15
N GLY A 100 11.74 7.31 -17.04
CA GLY A 100 12.18 8.10 -18.20
C GLY A 100 12.69 9.48 -17.82
N HIS A 101 12.86 10.35 -18.81
CA HIS A 101 13.24 11.74 -18.56
C HIS A 101 12.09 12.56 -17.98
N GLY A 102 12.44 13.43 -17.04
CA GLY A 102 11.58 14.51 -16.56
C GLY A 102 12.24 15.86 -16.87
N TYR A 103 11.47 16.81 -17.41
CA TYR A 103 12.00 18.10 -17.82
C TYR A 103 11.25 19.24 -17.16
N ARG A 104 11.99 20.21 -16.61
CA ARG A 104 11.45 21.40 -15.95
C ARG A 104 11.75 22.65 -16.76
N ARG A 105 10.73 23.47 -17.00
CA ARG A 105 10.84 24.75 -17.72
C ARG A 105 9.93 25.80 -17.10
N LYS A 106 10.37 27.07 -17.13
CA LYS A 106 9.48 28.21 -16.89
C LYS A 106 8.71 28.59 -18.15
N VAL A 107 7.38 28.63 -18.05
CA VAL A 107 6.44 29.13 -19.06
C VAL A 107 5.65 30.27 -18.42
N ASP A 108 5.72 31.47 -19.00
CA ASP A 108 5.04 32.67 -18.48
C ASP A 108 5.27 32.95 -16.98
N GLY A 109 6.50 32.68 -16.51
CA GLY A 109 6.90 32.86 -15.11
C GLY A 109 6.44 31.75 -14.16
N GLN A 110 5.65 30.78 -14.64
CA GLN A 110 5.25 29.59 -13.91
C GLN A 110 6.18 28.42 -14.22
N GLU A 111 6.52 27.63 -13.21
CA GLU A 111 7.28 26.39 -13.41
C GLU A 111 6.37 25.28 -13.93
N GLU A 112 6.75 24.65 -15.03
CA GLU A 112 6.08 23.49 -15.60
C GLU A 112 7.05 22.31 -15.65
N VAL A 113 6.53 21.11 -15.36
CA VAL A 113 7.28 19.86 -15.43
C VAL A 113 6.58 18.89 -16.36
N PHE A 114 7.37 18.21 -17.19
CA PHE A 114 6.92 17.29 -18.21
C PHE A 114 7.51 15.90 -17.99
N LEU A 115 6.70 14.87 -18.17
CA LEU A 115 7.15 13.51 -18.45
C LEU A 115 7.54 13.45 -19.93
N VAL A 116 8.84 13.35 -20.21
CA VAL A 116 9.36 13.54 -21.57
C VAL A 116 9.05 12.33 -22.45
N THR A 117 8.48 12.58 -23.62
CA THR A 117 8.11 11.54 -24.61
C THR A 117 9.14 11.42 -25.71
N SER A 118 9.15 10.30 -26.44
CA SER A 118 10.12 10.01 -27.51
C SER A 118 10.08 11.01 -28.67
N ASP A 119 8.96 11.69 -28.86
CA ASP A 119 8.70 12.70 -29.89
C ASP A 119 8.90 14.14 -29.39
N ALA A 120 9.56 14.33 -28.25
CA ALA A 120 9.90 15.66 -27.74
C ALA A 120 10.72 16.45 -28.77
N PHE A 121 10.33 17.70 -29.00
CA PHE A 121 11.04 18.67 -29.82
C PHE A 121 11.20 19.99 -29.06
N PRO A 122 12.24 20.10 -28.20
CA PRO A 122 12.48 21.30 -27.39
C PRO A 122 12.55 22.60 -28.20
N GLY A 123 13.12 22.56 -29.41
CA GLY A 123 13.18 23.72 -30.31
C GLY A 123 11.82 24.23 -30.78
N GLY A 124 10.80 23.36 -30.79
CA GLY A 124 9.41 23.72 -31.09
C GLY A 124 8.51 23.79 -29.85
N GLY A 125 9.07 23.72 -28.63
CA GLY A 125 8.30 23.78 -27.39
C GLY A 125 7.51 22.52 -27.04
N ILE A 126 7.79 21.39 -27.69
CA ILE A 126 7.14 20.10 -27.40
C ILE A 126 8.09 19.31 -26.49
N TYR A 127 7.65 18.98 -25.28
CA TYR A 127 8.51 18.28 -24.30
C TYR A 127 7.97 16.90 -23.92
N GLY A 128 6.65 16.76 -23.84
CA GLY A 128 5.99 15.55 -23.38
C GLY A 128 4.74 15.87 -22.59
N TYR A 129 4.35 14.98 -21.68
CA TYR A 129 3.09 15.07 -20.96
C TYR A 129 3.23 15.94 -19.70
N PRO A 130 2.46 17.04 -19.55
CA PRO A 130 2.59 17.92 -18.39
C PRO A 130 2.14 17.25 -17.08
N LEU A 131 2.92 17.37 -16.00
CA LEU A 131 2.53 16.85 -14.68
C LEU A 131 1.30 17.56 -14.11
N LYS A 132 1.09 18.83 -14.46
CA LYS A 132 -0.14 19.55 -14.12
C LYS A 132 -1.38 18.88 -14.73
N GLU A 133 -1.26 18.39 -15.97
CA GLU A 133 -2.33 17.65 -16.63
C GLU A 133 -2.52 16.26 -16.02
N LEU A 134 -1.44 15.60 -15.55
CA LEU A 134 -1.58 14.37 -14.74
C LEU A 134 -2.39 14.63 -13.47
N GLY A 135 -2.05 15.68 -12.74
CA GLY A 135 -2.78 16.12 -11.56
C GLY A 135 -4.27 16.37 -11.86
N ARG A 136 -4.57 17.08 -12.95
CA ARG A 136 -5.95 17.33 -13.40
C ARG A 136 -6.70 16.05 -13.73
N GLN A 137 -6.08 15.10 -14.44
CA GLN A 137 -6.69 13.81 -14.76
C GLN A 137 -7.04 13.03 -13.49
N ILE A 138 -6.14 13.03 -12.50
CA ILE A 138 -6.37 12.39 -11.20
C ILE A 138 -7.51 13.10 -10.46
N GLU A 139 -7.52 14.44 -10.42
CA GLU A 139 -8.53 15.23 -9.72
C GLU A 139 -9.96 14.92 -10.20
N ILE A 140 -10.18 14.93 -11.53
CA ILE A 140 -11.50 14.66 -12.11
C ILE A 140 -11.86 13.17 -12.15
N SER A 141 -10.93 12.29 -11.77
CA SER A 141 -11.09 10.84 -11.91
C SER A 141 -12.14 10.27 -10.94
N PRO A 142 -13.02 9.38 -11.43
CA PRO A 142 -13.91 8.58 -10.57
C PRO A 142 -13.19 7.41 -9.85
N VAL A 143 -11.89 7.18 -10.09
CA VAL A 143 -11.11 6.14 -9.42
C VAL A 143 -11.01 6.43 -7.93
N LYS A 144 -11.12 5.40 -7.08
CA LYS A 144 -11.12 5.55 -5.61
C LYS A 144 -9.72 5.47 -5.00
N GLN A 145 -8.87 4.61 -5.55
CA GLN A 145 -7.50 4.39 -5.07
C GLN A 145 -6.49 4.72 -6.18
N VAL A 146 -5.59 5.66 -5.91
CA VAL A 146 -4.62 6.16 -6.90
C VAL A 146 -3.20 5.89 -6.44
N VAL A 147 -2.45 5.13 -7.23
CA VAL A 147 -1.04 4.86 -7.00
C VAL A 147 -0.25 5.51 -8.13
N VAL A 148 0.71 6.38 -7.81
CA VAL A 148 1.60 7.00 -8.81
C VAL A 148 3.05 6.89 -8.38
N TRP A 149 3.87 6.26 -9.21
CA TRP A 149 5.29 6.05 -8.97
C TRP A 149 6.11 6.60 -10.14
N LEU A 150 6.95 7.61 -9.87
CA LEU A 150 7.70 8.33 -10.90
C LEU A 150 9.21 8.18 -10.69
N ASP A 151 9.85 7.39 -11.55
CA ASP A 151 11.31 7.28 -11.67
C ASP A 151 11.82 8.26 -12.75
N CYS A 152 11.72 9.56 -12.46
CA CYS A 152 12.22 10.62 -13.32
C CYS A 152 12.57 11.89 -12.52
N CYS A 153 13.45 12.73 -13.07
CA CYS A 153 13.82 14.00 -12.43
C CYS A 153 12.62 14.97 -12.31
N TYR A 154 12.65 15.85 -11.30
CA TYR A 154 11.66 16.92 -11.07
C TYR A 154 10.20 16.47 -10.82
N SER A 155 9.93 15.16 -10.70
CA SER A 155 8.57 14.61 -10.52
C SER A 155 7.92 14.92 -9.17
N GLY A 156 8.65 15.53 -8.24
CA GLY A 156 8.15 16.01 -6.95
C GLY A 156 7.03 17.05 -7.05
N GLU A 157 6.93 17.78 -8.16
CA GLU A 157 5.87 18.77 -8.38
C GLU A 157 4.46 18.14 -8.40
N LEU A 158 4.35 16.82 -8.66
CA LEU A 158 3.06 16.13 -8.59
C LEU A 158 2.40 16.24 -7.20
N LEU A 159 3.20 16.39 -6.13
CA LEU A 159 2.68 16.52 -4.76
C LEU A 159 1.85 17.79 -4.54
N GLN A 160 1.86 18.76 -5.45
CA GLN A 160 0.96 19.90 -5.41
C GLN A 160 -0.47 19.53 -5.81
N PHE A 161 -0.67 18.39 -6.46
CA PHE A 161 -1.95 17.88 -6.97
C PHE A 161 -2.44 16.67 -6.16
N ILE A 162 -2.19 16.67 -4.85
CA ILE A 162 -2.67 15.60 -3.95
C ILE A 162 -4.21 15.57 -3.98
N PRO A 163 -4.83 14.44 -4.34
CA PRO A 163 -6.28 14.32 -4.33
C PRO A 163 -6.78 14.26 -2.88
N THR A 164 -7.81 15.05 -2.55
CA THR A 164 -8.36 15.14 -1.19
C THR A 164 -9.50 14.16 -0.95
N ASP A 165 -10.14 13.67 -2.02
CA ASP A 165 -11.30 12.78 -1.99
C ASP A 165 -10.97 11.31 -2.29
N LYS A 166 -9.67 10.98 -2.45
CA LYS A 166 -9.20 9.65 -2.86
C LYS A 166 -8.24 9.07 -1.84
N VAL A 167 -8.15 7.74 -1.82
CA VAL A 167 -7.03 7.04 -1.17
C VAL A 167 -5.86 7.09 -2.14
N TYR A 168 -4.68 7.54 -1.71
CA TYR A 168 -3.55 7.74 -2.62
C TYR A 168 -2.21 7.27 -2.05
N CYS A 169 -1.32 6.91 -2.97
CA CYS A 169 0.09 6.58 -2.74
C CYS A 169 0.92 7.19 -3.88
N LEU A 170 1.56 8.33 -3.62
CA LEU A 170 2.38 9.06 -4.59
C LEU A 170 3.85 8.97 -4.16
N MET A 171 4.71 8.48 -5.06
CA MET A 171 6.15 8.35 -4.79
C MET A 171 6.96 8.79 -6.01
N SER A 172 8.09 9.44 -5.77
CA SER A 172 8.96 9.97 -6.81
C SER A 172 10.43 9.88 -6.40
N ALA A 173 11.33 9.62 -7.36
CA ALA A 173 12.77 9.38 -7.17
C ALA A 173 13.65 10.58 -6.74
N THR A 174 13.13 11.82 -6.77
CA THR A 174 13.86 13.10 -6.98
C THR A 174 15.28 13.33 -6.39
N ARG A 175 16.07 14.16 -7.10
CA ARG A 175 16.71 15.39 -6.57
C ARG A 175 16.59 16.54 -7.60
N SER A 176 16.28 17.75 -7.12
CA SER A 176 16.33 19.01 -7.90
C SER A 176 17.69 19.66 -7.73
N TYR A 177 18.25 20.32 -8.74
CA TYR A 177 18.75 21.70 -8.68
C TYR A 177 18.99 22.21 -10.12
N GLU A 178 18.53 23.45 -10.38
CA GLU A 178 18.53 24.20 -11.64
C GLU A 178 17.50 23.78 -12.72
N ALA A 179 16.86 24.78 -13.34
CA ALA A 179 15.86 24.63 -14.40
C ALA A 179 16.54 24.57 -15.77
N GLY A 180 16.03 23.76 -16.69
CA GLY A 180 16.52 23.69 -18.07
C GLY A 180 17.79 22.85 -18.30
N VAL A 181 18.24 22.05 -17.32
CA VAL A 181 19.38 21.12 -17.48
C VAL A 181 18.95 19.69 -17.18
N GLU A 182 19.31 18.74 -18.05
CA GLU A 182 19.18 17.31 -17.78
C GLU A 182 20.21 16.90 -16.71
N ILE A 183 19.76 16.38 -15.57
CA ILE A 183 20.65 15.92 -14.50
C ILE A 183 21.01 14.45 -14.76
N LYS A 184 22.31 14.12 -14.76
CA LYS A 184 22.78 12.73 -14.77
C LYS A 184 22.29 11.99 -13.51
N HIS A 185 21.18 11.28 -13.65
CA HIS A 185 20.58 10.43 -12.62
C HIS A 185 21.19 9.03 -12.67
N GLN A 186 21.41 8.39 -11.52
CA GLN A 186 21.72 6.97 -11.47
C GLN A 186 20.46 6.19 -11.86
N GLN A 187 20.37 5.83 -13.14
CA GLN A 187 19.18 5.22 -13.73
C GLN A 187 18.76 3.96 -12.95
N GLY A 188 17.46 3.85 -12.64
CA GLY A 188 16.85 2.67 -12.01
C GLY A 188 17.14 2.50 -10.52
N LEU A 189 17.84 3.43 -9.84
CA LEU A 189 18.07 3.32 -8.39
C LEU A 189 16.76 3.34 -7.59
N PHE A 190 15.84 4.26 -7.91
CA PHE A 190 14.54 4.32 -7.25
C PHE A 190 13.72 3.07 -7.56
N THR A 191 13.60 2.68 -8.83
CA THR A 191 12.85 1.47 -9.21
C THR A 191 13.42 0.22 -8.52
N LYS A 192 14.74 0.07 -8.43
CA LYS A 192 15.36 -1.05 -7.71
C LYS A 192 14.90 -1.13 -6.25
N GLU A 193 14.92 -0.02 -5.52
CA GLU A 193 14.51 0.02 -4.12
C GLU A 193 12.98 -0.12 -3.97
N LEU A 194 12.20 0.39 -4.95
CA LEU A 194 10.76 0.19 -5.05
C LEU A 194 10.42 -1.31 -5.17
N LEU A 195 11.07 -2.03 -6.08
CA LEU A 195 10.88 -3.47 -6.27
C LEU A 195 11.24 -4.27 -5.01
N ALA A 196 12.34 -3.90 -4.34
CA ALA A 196 12.74 -4.54 -3.09
C ALA A 196 11.69 -4.32 -1.97
N GLY A 197 11.13 -3.10 -1.87
CA GLY A 197 10.07 -2.79 -0.91
C GLY A 197 8.73 -3.43 -1.24
N LEU A 198 8.47 -3.75 -2.51
CA LEU A 198 7.29 -4.46 -2.97
C LEU A 198 7.37 -5.98 -2.81
N ASN A 199 8.52 -6.55 -2.41
CA ASN A 199 8.61 -7.98 -2.19
C ASN A 199 7.96 -8.37 -0.84
N PRO A 200 6.80 -9.06 -0.84
CA PRO A 200 6.11 -9.43 0.40
C PRO A 200 6.91 -10.43 1.26
N GLU A 201 7.88 -11.15 0.70
CA GLU A 201 8.75 -12.06 1.45
C GLU A 201 9.64 -11.32 2.47
N ASN A 202 9.84 -10.02 2.29
CA ASN A 202 10.56 -9.17 3.23
C ASN A 202 9.73 -8.82 4.48
N TYR A 203 8.46 -9.23 4.55
CA TYR A 203 7.50 -8.85 5.59
C TYR A 203 6.97 -10.09 6.32
N PRO A 204 6.97 -10.10 7.68
CA PRO A 204 6.54 -11.28 8.45
C PRO A 204 5.10 -11.74 8.20
N ASP A 205 4.21 -10.80 7.89
CA ASP A 205 2.81 -11.07 7.56
C ASP A 205 2.59 -11.31 6.06
N GLY A 206 3.63 -11.14 5.23
CA GLY A 206 3.55 -11.37 3.80
C GLY A 206 2.67 -10.38 3.04
N ILE A 207 2.44 -9.19 3.58
CA ILE A 207 1.62 -8.16 2.96
C ILE A 207 2.41 -6.85 2.90
N VAL A 208 2.44 -6.23 1.72
CA VAL A 208 2.98 -4.89 1.54
C VAL A 208 1.83 -3.93 1.27
N ASN A 209 1.79 -2.84 2.05
CA ASN A 209 0.88 -1.72 1.81
C ASN A 209 1.65 -0.43 1.52
N SER A 210 0.94 0.61 1.08
CA SER A 210 1.51 1.91 0.73
C SER A 210 2.35 2.55 1.84
N HIS A 211 1.99 2.36 3.12
CA HIS A 211 2.75 2.89 4.26
C HIS A 211 4.01 2.07 4.56
N TYR A 212 3.94 0.75 4.47
CA TYR A 212 5.10 -0.12 4.62
C TYR A 212 6.13 0.12 3.54
N LEU A 213 5.68 0.29 2.29
CA LEU A 213 6.54 0.67 1.18
C LEU A 213 7.17 2.05 1.39
N ALA A 214 6.39 3.04 1.86
CA ALA A 214 6.90 4.37 2.16
C ALA A 214 8.01 4.35 3.22
N GLU A 215 7.80 3.63 4.33
CA GLU A 215 8.80 3.51 5.39
C GLU A 215 10.05 2.74 4.92
N PHE A 216 9.88 1.70 4.11
CA PHE A 216 10.98 0.97 3.50
C PHE A 216 11.84 1.90 2.63
N LEU A 217 11.21 2.64 1.71
CA LEU A 217 11.90 3.56 0.80
C LEU A 217 12.59 4.70 1.55
N LYS A 218 11.94 5.31 2.55
CA LYS A 218 12.57 6.35 3.37
C LYS A 218 13.85 5.85 4.03
N ARG A 219 13.84 4.64 4.60
CA ARG A 219 15.01 4.05 5.26
C ARG A 219 16.11 3.74 4.25
N ARG A 220 15.80 3.02 3.17
CA ARG A 220 16.78 2.57 2.18
C ARG A 220 17.39 3.74 1.42
N MET A 221 16.57 4.69 0.99
CA MET A 221 17.04 5.83 0.21
C MET A 221 17.72 6.91 1.05
N SER A 222 17.54 6.93 2.38
CA SER A 222 18.31 7.80 3.28
C SER A 222 19.83 7.58 3.18
N GLN A 223 20.25 6.38 2.76
CA GLN A 223 21.64 5.99 2.56
C GLN A 223 22.17 6.31 1.16
N THR A 224 21.35 6.92 0.32
CA THR A 224 21.66 7.18 -1.10
C THR A 224 21.78 8.67 -1.41
N GLY A 225 22.32 8.97 -2.59
CA GLY A 225 22.30 10.30 -3.17
C GLY A 225 20.94 10.77 -3.67
N GLN A 226 19.86 10.00 -3.50
CA GLN A 226 18.50 10.37 -3.93
C GLN A 226 17.61 10.62 -2.70
N ARG A 227 16.67 11.57 -2.81
CA ARG A 227 15.71 11.87 -1.74
C ARG A 227 14.32 11.72 -2.32
N PRO A 228 13.69 10.54 -2.14
CA PRO A 228 12.39 10.32 -2.72
C PRO A 228 11.37 11.22 -2.02
N LEU A 229 10.43 11.72 -2.82
CA LEU A 229 9.26 12.40 -2.32
C LEU A 229 8.12 11.40 -2.23
N ILE A 230 7.50 11.30 -1.06
CA ILE A 230 6.50 10.28 -0.75
C ILE A 230 5.32 10.95 -0.04
N ALA A 231 4.11 10.73 -0.55
CA ALA A 231 2.86 11.17 0.06
C ALA A 231 1.81 10.05 0.00
N ASN A 232 1.23 9.72 1.14
CA ASN A 232 0.15 8.76 1.26
C ASN A 232 -1.06 9.39 1.93
N SER A 233 -2.25 8.96 1.54
CA SER A 233 -3.46 9.22 2.33
C SER A 233 -3.39 8.49 3.68
N PRO A 234 -4.20 8.88 4.68
CA PRO A 234 -4.29 8.16 5.96
C PRO A 234 -4.67 6.69 5.79
N GLN A 235 -5.56 6.37 4.84
CA GLN A 235 -5.92 4.99 4.50
C GLN A 235 -4.81 4.34 3.66
N ALA A 236 -4.51 3.08 3.94
CA ALA A 236 -3.48 2.31 3.24
C ALA A 236 -4.05 1.63 1.98
N ILE A 237 -3.22 1.51 0.93
CA ILE A 237 -3.51 0.68 -0.24
C ILE A 237 -2.70 -0.61 -0.12
N LEU A 238 -3.31 -1.76 -0.30
CA LEU A 238 -2.63 -3.06 -0.28
C LEU A 238 -1.98 -3.32 -1.64
N LEU A 239 -0.67 -3.44 -1.72
CA LEU A 239 0.06 -3.43 -3.00
C LEU A 239 0.43 -4.85 -3.45
N THR A 240 1.05 -5.62 -2.56
CA THR A 240 1.50 -6.99 -2.86
C THR A 240 1.30 -7.93 -1.67
N THR A 241 1.23 -9.24 -1.95
CA THR A 241 1.11 -10.28 -0.94
C THR A 241 1.76 -11.61 -1.37
N GLN A 242 2.25 -12.36 -0.39
CA GLN A 242 2.76 -13.74 -0.58
C GLN A 242 1.63 -14.79 -0.57
N PHE A 243 0.42 -14.40 -0.15
CA PHE A 243 -0.68 -15.34 -0.12
C PHE A 243 -1.13 -15.63 -1.55
N PRO A 244 -1.36 -16.91 -1.90
CA PRO A 244 -1.79 -17.26 -3.24
C PRO A 244 -3.07 -16.49 -3.55
N LYS A 245 -3.17 -15.94 -4.77
CA LYS A 245 -4.39 -15.41 -5.35
C LYS A 245 -5.40 -16.56 -5.38
N GLY A 246 -6.10 -16.76 -4.27
CA GLY A 246 -7.12 -17.79 -4.17
C GLY A 246 -8.15 -17.46 -5.23
N SER A 247 -8.33 -18.35 -6.21
CA SER A 247 -9.63 -18.46 -6.87
C SER A 247 -10.65 -18.39 -5.76
N PHE A 248 -11.53 -17.39 -5.75
CA PHE A 248 -12.61 -17.26 -4.77
C PHE A 248 -13.22 -18.66 -4.59
N GLN A 249 -12.82 -19.36 -3.54
CA GLN A 249 -13.59 -20.49 -3.08
C GLN A 249 -14.81 -19.80 -2.51
N ASP A 250 -15.97 -20.13 -3.06
CA ASP A 250 -17.28 -19.68 -2.65
C ASP A 250 -17.62 -20.24 -1.24
N LYS A 251 -16.70 -20.05 -0.30
CA LYS A 251 -16.91 -20.20 1.13
C LYS A 251 -17.50 -18.88 1.54
N CYS A 252 -18.82 -18.87 1.60
CA CYS A 252 -19.62 -17.83 2.23
C CYS A 252 -18.83 -17.19 3.40
N PRO A 253 -18.48 -15.88 3.32
CA PRO A 253 -17.63 -15.23 4.32
C PRO A 253 -18.33 -15.14 5.68
N TYR A 254 -19.64 -15.37 5.72
CA TYR A 254 -20.43 -15.42 6.94
C TYR A 254 -20.19 -16.74 7.68
N ARG A 255 -19.45 -16.63 8.79
CA ARG A 255 -19.09 -17.73 9.69
C ARG A 255 -20.25 -18.28 10.55
N SER A 256 -21.50 -17.87 10.28
CA SER A 256 -22.69 -18.22 11.09
C SER A 256 -22.43 -17.98 12.59
N LEU A 257 -22.58 -18.99 13.46
CA LEU A 257 -22.32 -18.92 14.90
C LEU A 257 -20.82 -18.91 15.27
N SER A 258 -19.92 -19.19 14.31
CA SER A 258 -18.48 -19.12 14.56
C SER A 258 -18.01 -17.67 14.57
N TYR A 259 -17.05 -17.36 15.43
CA TYR A 259 -16.45 -16.04 15.49
C TYR A 259 -15.36 -15.87 14.42
N PHE A 260 -15.18 -14.63 13.97
CA PHE A 260 -14.02 -14.26 13.16
C PHE A 260 -12.78 -14.18 14.04
N THR A 261 -11.66 -14.70 13.55
CA THR A 261 -10.38 -14.75 14.28
C THR A 261 -9.53 -13.50 14.03
N ALA A 262 -8.41 -13.37 14.75
CA ALA A 262 -7.46 -12.28 14.55
C ALA A 262 -6.45 -12.55 13.42
N LYS A 263 -6.73 -13.55 12.57
CA LYS A 263 -5.87 -13.92 11.45
C LYS A 263 -6.21 -13.08 10.20
N PRO A 264 -5.26 -12.89 9.26
CA PRO A 264 -5.48 -12.10 8.06
C PRO A 264 -6.72 -12.54 7.27
N GLU A 265 -6.96 -13.85 7.11
CA GLU A 265 -8.10 -14.36 6.34
C GLU A 265 -9.47 -13.90 6.86
N ASP A 266 -9.59 -13.66 8.17
CA ASP A 266 -10.85 -13.22 8.79
C ASP A 266 -10.88 -11.69 8.99
N GLY A 267 -9.73 -11.07 9.29
CA GLY A 267 -9.63 -9.62 9.48
C GLY A 267 -9.87 -8.84 8.19
N LEU A 268 -9.44 -9.35 7.05
CA LEU A 268 -9.62 -8.71 5.74
C LEU A 268 -11.09 -8.66 5.30
N VAL A 269 -11.91 -9.62 5.72
CA VAL A 269 -13.34 -9.71 5.36
C VAL A 269 -14.28 -9.21 6.47
N PHE A 270 -13.73 -8.70 7.58
CA PHE A 270 -14.53 -8.24 8.72
C PHE A 270 -15.00 -6.79 8.53
N TYR A 271 -16.25 -6.64 8.04
CA TYR A 271 -16.86 -5.33 7.76
C TYR A 271 -18.08 -5.02 8.66
N GLY A 272 -18.58 -3.78 8.61
CA GLY A 272 -19.81 -3.35 9.28
C GLY A 272 -19.67 -2.96 10.76
N ARG A 273 -18.48 -3.13 11.35
CA ARG A 273 -18.20 -2.78 12.77
C ARG A 273 -17.02 -1.82 12.94
N SER A 274 -16.65 -1.08 11.90
CA SER A 274 -15.48 -0.19 11.90
C SER A 274 -15.56 0.90 12.98
N LYS A 275 -16.74 1.51 13.19
CA LYS A 275 -16.94 2.56 14.22
C LYS A 275 -16.70 2.04 15.64
N LEU A 276 -17.25 0.87 15.98
CA LEU A 276 -17.05 0.23 17.28
C LEU A 276 -15.59 -0.20 17.47
N THR A 277 -14.96 -0.69 16.40
CA THR A 277 -13.54 -1.08 16.43
C THR A 277 -12.65 0.13 16.73
N GLN A 278 -12.91 1.28 16.09
CA GLN A 278 -12.16 2.51 16.36
C GLN A 278 -12.34 3.02 17.79
N GLN A 279 -13.56 2.97 18.33
CA GLN A 279 -13.79 3.33 19.74
C GLN A 279 -12.97 2.46 20.70
N LEU A 280 -12.86 1.15 20.44
CA LEU A 280 -12.02 0.27 21.25
C LEU A 280 -10.53 0.60 21.11
N ILE A 281 -10.07 0.87 19.89
CA ILE A 281 -8.69 1.30 19.62
C ILE A 281 -8.35 2.57 20.38
N GLU A 282 -9.22 3.58 20.38
CA GLU A 282 -9.01 4.85 21.09
C GLU A 282 -8.86 4.64 22.60
N ARG A 283 -9.69 3.79 23.19
CA ARG A 283 -9.58 3.46 24.62
C ARG A 283 -8.28 2.73 24.95
N VAL A 284 -7.86 1.79 24.10
CA VAL A 284 -6.54 1.14 24.23
C VAL A 284 -5.41 2.16 24.10
N ARG A 285 -5.51 3.09 23.14
CA ARG A 285 -4.54 4.17 22.92
C ARG A 285 -4.42 5.09 24.14
N ASN A 286 -5.54 5.34 24.82
CA ASN A 286 -5.59 6.09 26.08
C ASN A 286 -5.08 5.31 27.30
N LYS A 287 -4.51 4.10 27.10
CA LYS A 287 -3.90 3.25 28.13
C LYS A 287 -4.87 2.78 29.21
N GLU A 288 -6.16 2.60 28.86
CA GLU A 288 -7.11 1.96 29.76
C GLU A 288 -6.67 0.51 30.06
N ARG A 289 -6.48 0.19 31.34
CA ARG A 289 -5.93 -1.10 31.78
C ARG A 289 -6.93 -2.26 31.73
N LEU A 290 -8.22 -1.95 31.66
CA LEU A 290 -9.29 -2.94 31.61
C LEU A 290 -10.40 -2.45 30.69
N LEU A 291 -10.69 -3.21 29.65
CA LEU A 291 -11.77 -2.93 28.70
C LEU A 291 -12.77 -4.06 28.73
N MET A 292 -14.02 -3.72 29.02
CA MET A 292 -15.13 -4.67 29.07
C MET A 292 -16.07 -4.44 27.89
N VAL A 293 -16.33 -5.50 27.12
CA VAL A 293 -17.30 -5.47 26.00
C VAL A 293 -18.51 -6.30 26.38
N LEU A 294 -19.63 -5.63 26.61
CA LEU A 294 -20.90 -6.24 27.03
C LEU A 294 -21.90 -6.32 25.87
N GLY A 295 -22.82 -7.28 25.94
CA GLY A 295 -23.90 -7.44 24.96
C GLY A 295 -24.43 -8.86 24.89
N ALA A 296 -25.60 -9.04 24.29
CA ALA A 296 -26.29 -10.32 24.15
C ALA A 296 -25.38 -11.42 23.55
N SER A 297 -25.63 -12.69 23.91
CA SER A 297 -24.91 -13.81 23.30
C SER A 297 -25.13 -13.82 21.78
N GLY A 298 -24.13 -14.21 21.01
CA GLY A 298 -24.21 -14.20 19.54
C GLY A 298 -24.11 -12.82 18.88
N SER A 299 -24.05 -11.70 19.61
CA SER A 299 -23.97 -10.35 19.03
C SER A 299 -22.65 -10.01 18.31
N GLY A 300 -21.72 -10.96 18.22
CA GLY A 300 -20.45 -10.79 17.52
C GLY A 300 -19.32 -10.17 18.36
N LYS A 301 -19.42 -10.14 19.70
CA LYS A 301 -18.38 -9.58 20.59
C LYS A 301 -16.99 -10.18 20.36
N SER A 302 -16.92 -11.50 20.26
CA SER A 302 -15.65 -12.20 20.02
C SER A 302 -15.05 -11.86 18.67
N SER A 303 -15.88 -11.74 17.62
CA SER A 303 -15.46 -11.30 16.29
C SER A 303 -14.95 -9.85 16.31
N LEU A 304 -15.67 -8.95 17.00
CA LEU A 304 -15.25 -7.55 17.17
C LEU A 304 -13.90 -7.45 17.88
N LEU A 305 -13.70 -8.22 18.96
CA LEU A 305 -12.44 -8.22 19.70
C LEU A 305 -11.29 -8.85 18.90
N ARG A 306 -11.54 -9.91 18.12
CA ARG A 306 -10.51 -10.66 17.41
C ARG A 306 -10.19 -10.06 16.04
N ALA A 307 -11.15 -10.08 15.12
CA ALA A 307 -10.99 -9.62 13.74
C ALA A 307 -11.03 -8.09 13.60
N GLY A 308 -11.69 -7.40 14.54
CA GLY A 308 -11.65 -5.94 14.63
C GLY A 308 -10.42 -5.48 15.41
N LEU A 309 -10.49 -5.52 16.74
CA LEU A 309 -9.51 -4.90 17.62
C LEU A 309 -8.13 -5.57 17.56
N LEU A 310 -8.02 -6.86 17.87
CA LEU A 310 -6.73 -7.55 17.97
C LEU A 310 -6.00 -7.59 16.63
N TYR A 311 -6.72 -7.83 15.53
CA TYR A 311 -6.15 -7.79 14.18
C TYR A 311 -5.50 -6.43 13.89
N GLN A 312 -6.23 -5.32 14.10
CA GLN A 312 -5.73 -3.96 13.87
C GLN A 312 -4.55 -3.58 14.79
N LEU A 313 -4.56 -4.04 16.04
CA LEU A 313 -3.45 -3.83 16.97
C LEU A 313 -2.21 -4.64 16.57
N LYS A 314 -2.38 -5.90 16.16
CA LYS A 314 -1.27 -6.75 15.68
C LYS A 314 -0.63 -6.22 14.40
N LEU A 315 -1.40 -5.54 13.53
CA LEU A 315 -0.88 -4.84 12.35
C LEU A 315 -0.04 -3.59 12.69
N GLY A 316 -0.15 -3.05 13.91
CA GLY A 316 0.56 -1.81 14.31
C GLY A 316 0.07 -0.53 13.61
N GLN A 317 -0.99 -0.62 12.79
CA GLN A 317 -1.53 0.50 12.02
C GLN A 317 -2.38 1.43 12.89
N ALA A 318 -3.17 0.84 13.80
CA ALA A 318 -4.07 1.56 14.67
C ALA A 318 -3.33 2.27 15.82
N ILE A 319 -2.26 1.67 16.34
CA ILE A 319 -1.42 2.25 17.39
C ILE A 319 0.03 1.95 17.02
N VAL A 320 0.83 2.99 16.81
CA VAL A 320 2.23 2.84 16.40
C VAL A 320 3.00 2.00 17.43
N GLY A 321 3.65 0.93 16.96
CA GLY A 321 4.44 0.02 17.78
C GLY A 321 3.63 -1.06 18.50
N SER A 322 2.30 -1.14 18.30
CA SER A 322 1.49 -2.20 18.90
C SER A 322 1.75 -3.58 18.30
N ASP A 323 2.25 -3.65 17.08
CA ASP A 323 2.75 -4.87 16.43
C ASP A 323 3.79 -5.62 17.30
N ARG A 324 4.54 -4.89 18.15
CA ARG A 324 5.57 -5.45 19.05
C ARG A 324 5.06 -5.75 20.45
N TRP A 325 3.77 -5.58 20.74
CA TRP A 325 3.23 -5.83 22.07
C TRP A 325 3.17 -7.32 22.40
N HIS A 326 3.13 -7.62 23.70
CA HIS A 326 2.91 -8.98 24.17
C HIS A 326 1.42 -9.32 24.18
N TYR A 327 0.94 -9.95 23.10
CA TYR A 327 -0.41 -10.49 23.03
C TYR A 327 -0.48 -11.88 23.68
N LEU A 328 -1.40 -12.06 24.62
CA LEU A 328 -1.78 -13.38 25.09
C LEU A 328 -2.88 -13.94 24.19
N GLU A 329 -2.81 -15.24 23.91
CA GLU A 329 -3.89 -15.90 23.18
C GLU A 329 -5.20 -15.80 23.98
N PRO A 330 -6.33 -15.39 23.35
CA PRO A 330 -7.58 -15.26 24.05
C PRO A 330 -8.01 -16.57 24.72
N PHE A 331 -8.24 -16.53 26.03
CA PHE A 331 -8.63 -17.70 26.81
C PHE A 331 -9.91 -17.44 27.60
N THR A 332 -10.66 -18.51 27.83
CA THR A 332 -11.79 -18.51 28.77
C THR A 332 -11.26 -18.84 30.17
N PRO A 333 -11.56 -18.05 31.21
CA PRO A 333 -11.09 -18.31 32.57
C PRO A 333 -11.49 -19.68 33.15
N GLN A 334 -12.62 -20.25 32.70
CA GLN A 334 -13.18 -21.52 33.18
C GLN A 334 -13.28 -21.55 34.74
N GLN A 335 -13.23 -22.74 35.35
CA GLN A 335 -13.39 -22.94 36.80
C GLN A 335 -12.13 -22.57 37.61
N ALA A 336 -10.94 -22.50 36.97
CA ALA A 336 -9.67 -22.17 37.60
C ALA A 336 -8.88 -21.10 36.81
N PRO A 337 -9.29 -19.81 36.89
CA PRO A 337 -8.74 -18.71 36.08
C PRO A 337 -7.22 -18.58 36.14
N TRP A 338 -6.65 -18.73 37.33
CA TRP A 338 -5.21 -18.58 37.56
C TRP A 338 -4.40 -19.71 36.94
N GLN A 339 -4.89 -20.95 37.01
CA GLN A 339 -4.24 -22.09 36.36
C GLN A 339 -4.26 -21.91 34.85
N ARG A 340 -5.41 -21.50 34.30
CA ARG A 340 -5.55 -21.27 32.86
C ARG A 340 -4.65 -20.15 32.36
N LEU A 341 -4.53 -19.05 33.11
CA LEU A 341 -3.60 -17.97 32.79
C LEU A 341 -2.15 -18.47 32.80
N ARG A 342 -1.74 -19.27 33.80
CA ARG A 342 -0.39 -19.86 33.86
C ARG A 342 -0.11 -20.76 32.65
N GLU A 343 -1.07 -21.55 32.19
CA GLU A 343 -0.92 -22.40 31.00
C GLU A 343 -0.71 -21.58 29.73
N VAL A 344 -1.51 -20.53 29.52
CA VAL A 344 -1.38 -19.63 28.36
C VAL A 344 -0.02 -18.92 28.38
N LEU A 345 0.46 -18.53 29.56
CA LEU A 345 1.79 -17.94 29.73
C LEU A 345 2.94 -18.94 29.51
N LYS A 346 2.76 -20.22 29.86
CA LYS A 346 3.77 -21.29 29.68
C LYS A 346 3.89 -21.78 28.24
N THR A 347 2.77 -21.94 27.55
CA THR A 347 2.74 -22.45 26.16
C THR A 347 3.60 -21.62 25.21
N ARG A 348 3.80 -20.33 25.53
CA ARG A 348 4.68 -19.43 24.79
C ARG A 348 6.18 -19.67 25.01
N ARG A 349 6.61 -20.17 26.18
CA ARG A 349 8.05 -20.36 26.49
C ARG A 349 8.68 -21.53 25.72
N GLY A 350 7.89 -22.44 25.15
CA GLY A 350 8.38 -23.61 24.43
C GLY A 350 8.76 -23.35 22.96
N GLY A 351 8.58 -22.14 22.43
CA GLY A 351 8.77 -21.80 21.02
C GLY A 351 10.05 -21.02 20.68
N GLU A 352 10.83 -20.58 21.66
CA GLU A 352 12.08 -19.84 21.43
C GLU A 352 13.21 -20.49 22.25
N GLY A 353 14.09 -21.20 21.54
CA GLY A 353 15.37 -21.65 22.08
C GLY A 353 16.25 -20.43 22.37
N GLY A 354 16.25 -19.99 23.62
CA GLY A 354 17.08 -18.90 24.11
C GLY A 354 16.99 -18.80 25.62
N MET A 355 17.91 -19.45 26.33
CA MET A 355 18.05 -19.43 27.78
C MET A 355 18.30 -17.99 28.27
N GLY A 356 17.23 -17.30 28.68
CA GLY A 356 17.27 -16.05 29.43
C GLY A 356 16.51 -16.21 30.73
N ARG A 357 17.24 -16.44 31.84
CA ARG A 357 16.73 -16.47 33.21
C ARG A 357 16.02 -15.13 33.52
N TRP A 358 14.71 -15.17 33.76
CA TRP A 358 14.03 -14.15 34.55
C TRP A 358 13.98 -14.66 35.98
N GLY A 359 14.49 -13.86 36.92
CA GLY A 359 14.62 -14.20 38.32
C GLY A 359 13.28 -14.56 38.97
N ASP A 360 13.37 -15.47 39.93
CA ASP A 360 12.32 -15.83 40.87
C ASP A 360 11.96 -14.61 41.75
N ASP A 361 11.03 -13.78 41.29
CA ASP A 361 10.39 -12.74 42.12
C ASP A 361 8.87 -12.71 41.88
N PHE A 362 8.23 -13.87 42.08
CA PHE A 362 6.81 -13.89 42.45
C PHE A 362 6.71 -14.38 43.90
N TYR A 363 6.98 -13.46 44.81
CA TYR A 363 6.62 -13.57 46.22
C TYR A 363 5.08 -13.64 46.32
N GLU A 364 4.56 -14.67 46.96
CA GLU A 364 3.15 -14.79 47.33
C GLU A 364 2.73 -13.59 48.20
N PRO A 365 1.65 -12.85 47.88
CA PRO A 365 0.92 -12.13 48.90
C PRO A 365 0.00 -13.14 49.58
N SER A 366 0.31 -13.42 50.84
CA SER A 366 -0.53 -14.10 51.84
C SER A 366 -2.00 -13.74 51.70
N ALA A 367 -2.83 -14.79 51.72
CA ALA A 367 -4.28 -14.72 51.76
C ALA A 367 -4.80 -13.84 52.90
N SER A 368 -5.52 -12.77 52.56
CA SER A 368 -6.54 -12.14 53.42
C SER A 368 -7.45 -11.20 52.61
N CYS A 369 -8.19 -11.75 51.64
CA CYS A 369 -9.43 -11.10 51.19
C CYS A 369 -10.60 -11.69 51.96
N LEU A 370 -10.99 -10.97 53.00
CA LEU A 370 -12.29 -11.06 53.65
C LEU A 370 -13.39 -11.00 52.58
N LEU A 371 -14.09 -12.11 52.40
CA LEU A 371 -15.41 -12.15 51.78
C LEU A 371 -16.42 -11.59 52.79
N PRO A 372 -17.26 -10.60 52.45
CA PRO A 372 -18.59 -10.52 53.00
C PRO A 372 -19.48 -11.42 52.14
N SER A 373 -19.94 -12.50 52.76
CA SER A 373 -21.11 -13.27 52.34
C SER A 373 -22.30 -12.33 52.08
N ALA A 374 -22.82 -12.34 50.86
CA ALA A 374 -24.16 -11.83 50.57
C ALA A 374 -24.95 -12.95 49.91
N SER A 375 -25.66 -13.65 50.80
CA SER A 375 -26.74 -14.59 50.57
C SER A 375 -27.80 -14.05 49.62
N CYS A 376 -28.32 -14.96 48.79
CA CYS A 376 -29.57 -14.86 48.07
C CYS A 376 -30.69 -14.27 48.94
N LEU A 377 -31.31 -13.18 48.48
CA LEU A 377 -32.65 -12.78 48.85
C LEU A 377 -33.35 -12.27 47.58
N LEU A 378 -34.27 -13.09 47.05
CA LEU A 378 -35.50 -12.60 46.44
C LEU A 378 -36.35 -11.98 47.57
N PRO A 379 -37.07 -10.87 47.35
CA PRO A 379 -38.47 -10.93 46.92
C PRO A 379 -38.86 -9.76 45.97
N SER A 380 -39.99 -9.70 45.26
CA SER A 380 -41.30 -10.37 45.40
C SER A 380 -41.89 -10.68 44.03
#